data_AF-B0MDX8-F1
#
_entry.id   AF-B0MDX8-F1
#
_cell.length_a   1.000
_cell.length_b   1.000
_cell.length_c   1.000
_cell.angle_alpha   90.00
_cell.angle_beta   90.00
_cell.angle_gamma   90.00
#
_symmetry.space_group_name_H-M   'P 1'
#
loop_
_entity.id
_entity.type
_entity.pdbx_description
1 polymer ?
#
loop_
_entity_poly.entity_id
_entity_poly.type
_entity_poly.pdbx_seq_one_letter_code
_entity_poly.pdbx_strand_id
1 'polypeptide(L)'
;MATIFERWGSAKTALINPWNVIEEKPDFPEVCITTFSADMIDRLAESRDGKKIAELCSANGNLPVYEICYGGKRIAVFYPEWGPLPVRPV
;
A
#
# COMPACT_ATOMS: atom_id res chain seq x y z
N MET A 1 -13.79 3.06 -34.89
CA MET A 1 -13.95 2.91 -33.43
C MET A 1 -12.62 2.41 -32.92
N ALA A 2 -11.81 3.27 -32.28
CA ALA A 2 -10.47 2.90 -31.82
C ALA A 2 -10.59 2.09 -30.52
N THR A 3 -9.87 0.97 -30.45
CA THR A 3 -9.81 0.14 -29.22
C THR A 3 -8.87 0.77 -28.19
N ILE A 4 -8.93 0.32 -26.93
CA ILE A 4 -8.05 0.81 -25.85
C ILE A 4 -6.56 0.68 -26.20
N PHE A 5 -6.21 -0.28 -27.09
CA PHE A 5 -4.85 -0.53 -27.57
C PHE A 5 -4.33 0.50 -28.58
N GLU A 6 -5.17 1.42 -29.05
CA GLU A 6 -4.75 2.50 -29.95
C GLU A 6 -4.74 3.86 -29.25
N ARG A 7 -4.93 3.87 -27.92
CA ARG A 7 -5.08 5.08 -27.13
C ARG A 7 -3.90 5.25 -26.18
N TRP A 8 -2.83 5.85 -26.70
CA TRP A 8 -1.61 6.13 -25.93
C TRP A 8 -1.59 7.55 -25.36
N GLY A 9 -1.14 7.67 -24.12
CA GLY A 9 -0.80 8.95 -23.52
C GLY A 9 0.53 9.47 -24.08
N SER A 10 0.68 10.79 -24.19
CA SER A 10 1.93 11.43 -24.61
C SER A 10 3.03 11.43 -23.53
N ALA A 11 2.71 10.96 -22.32
CA ALA A 11 3.63 10.90 -21.20
C ALA A 11 4.75 9.88 -21.44
N LYS A 12 5.99 10.31 -21.25
CA LYS A 12 7.20 9.48 -21.44
C LYS A 12 7.62 8.71 -20.18
N THR A 13 6.98 9.01 -19.05
CA THR A 13 7.25 8.40 -17.74
C THR A 13 6.01 7.68 -17.25
N ALA A 14 6.19 6.45 -16.78
CA ALA A 14 5.13 5.67 -16.15
C ALA A 14 4.90 6.13 -14.70
N LEU A 15 3.79 5.70 -14.09
CA LEU A 15 3.52 5.89 -12.67
C LEU A 15 4.59 5.19 -11.80
N ILE A 16 5.02 4.00 -12.22
CA ILE A 16 6.10 3.22 -11.60
C ILE A 16 7.11 2.91 -12.71
N ASN A 17 8.30 3.50 -12.63
CA ASN A 17 9.41 3.24 -13.55
C ASN A 17 10.46 2.34 -12.87
N PRO A 18 11.25 1.57 -13.64
CA PRO A 18 12.31 0.72 -13.09
C PRO A 18 13.38 1.47 -12.28
N TRP A 19 13.56 2.77 -12.54
CA TRP A 19 14.52 3.63 -11.85
C TRP A 19 13.91 4.42 -10.68
N ASN A 20 12.63 4.18 -10.33
CA ASN A 20 12.06 4.74 -9.11
C ASN A 20 12.65 4.00 -7.90
N VAL A 21 13.57 4.64 -7.19
CA VAL A 21 14.14 4.16 -5.93
C VAL A 21 13.53 4.95 -4.78
N ILE A 22 13.13 4.27 -3.71
CA ILE A 22 12.57 4.87 -2.50
C ILE A 22 13.65 4.85 -1.42
N GLU A 23 13.87 5.98 -0.76
CA GLU A 23 14.79 6.08 0.38
C GLU A 23 14.20 5.40 1.61
N GLU A 24 15.08 4.87 2.46
CA GLU A 24 14.68 4.29 3.74
C GLU A 24 14.10 5.37 4.66
N LYS A 25 12.99 5.05 5.34
CA LYS A 25 12.38 5.96 6.31
C LYS A 25 12.98 5.69 7.70
N PRO A 26 13.74 6.63 8.30
CA PRO A 26 14.52 6.37 9.52
C PRO A 26 13.69 6.02 10.76
N ASP A 27 12.44 6.50 10.84
CA ASP A 27 11.56 6.27 12.00
C ASP A 27 10.58 5.11 11.82
N PHE A 28 10.81 4.24 10.83
CA PHE A 28 9.91 3.14 10.53
C PHE A 28 9.96 2.04 11.61
N PRO A 29 8.82 1.40 11.95
CA PRO A 29 8.81 0.29 12.89
C PRO A 29 9.72 -0.87 12.47
N GLU A 30 10.46 -1.44 13.43
CA GLU A 30 11.34 -2.60 13.21
C GLU A 30 10.55 -3.85 12.80
N VAL A 31 9.31 -3.96 13.28
CA VAL A 31 8.43 -5.10 13.00
C VAL A 31 7.35 -4.70 11.99
N CYS A 32 7.29 -5.44 10.89
CA CYS A 32 6.21 -5.37 9.91
C CYS A 32 5.37 -6.64 9.96
N ILE A 33 4.05 -6.48 9.99
CA ILE A 33 3.08 -7.56 9.88
C ILE A 33 2.25 -7.33 8.62
N THR A 34 2.10 -8.38 7.83
CA THR A 34 1.29 -8.34 6.62
C THR A 34 0.23 -9.43 6.65
N THR A 35 -0.94 -9.14 6.06
CA THR A 35 -2.04 -10.10 5.94
C THR A 35 -2.81 -9.88 4.65
N PHE A 36 -3.50 -10.91 4.18
CA PHE A 36 -4.24 -10.88 2.90
C PHE A 36 -5.66 -10.29 3.00
N SER A 37 -6.10 -9.87 4.20
CA SER A 37 -7.41 -9.24 4.38
C SER A 37 -7.23 -7.75 4.65
N ALA A 38 -7.54 -6.93 3.65
CA ALA A 38 -7.51 -5.48 3.79
C ALA A 38 -8.50 -5.01 4.88
N ASP A 39 -9.72 -5.58 4.92
CA ASP A 39 -10.72 -5.29 5.95
C ASP A 39 -10.22 -5.58 7.37
N MET A 40 -9.42 -6.63 7.55
CA MET A 40 -8.83 -6.96 8.84
C MET A 40 -7.78 -5.92 9.25
N ILE A 41 -7.00 -5.40 8.31
CA ILE A 41 -6.00 -4.35 8.56
C ILE A 41 -6.70 -3.05 8.95
N ASP A 42 -7.73 -2.67 8.20
CA ASP A 42 -8.48 -1.44 8.44
C ASP A 42 -9.15 -1.48 9.83
N ARG A 43 -9.81 -2.60 10.17
CA ARG A 43 -10.38 -2.82 11.52
C ARG A 43 -9.33 -2.83 12.62
N LEU A 44 -8.16 -3.42 12.36
CA LEU A 44 -7.07 -3.45 13.34
C LEU A 44 -6.54 -2.03 13.58
N ALA A 45 -6.35 -1.25 12.53
CA ALA A 45 -5.93 0.14 12.62
C ALA A 45 -6.96 0.97 13.40
N GLU A 46 -8.25 0.85 13.09
CA GLU A 46 -9.31 1.54 13.83
C GLU A 46 -9.36 1.15 15.32
N SER A 47 -9.27 -0.15 15.63
CA SER A 47 -9.36 -0.64 17.01
C SER A 47 -8.16 -0.28 17.90
N ARG A 48 -7.04 0.16 17.31
CA ARG A 48 -5.76 0.40 18.00
C ARG A 48 -5.27 1.84 17.84
N ASP A 49 -6.13 2.76 17.41
CA ASP A 49 -5.76 4.14 17.08
C ASP A 49 -4.56 4.22 16.12
N GLY A 50 -4.55 3.31 15.14
CA GLY A 50 -3.49 3.13 14.18
C GLY A 50 -3.29 4.38 13.33
N LYS A 51 -2.03 4.81 13.21
CA LYS A 51 -1.65 6.01 12.45
C LYS A 51 -1.10 5.62 11.10
N LYS A 52 -1.58 6.26 10.04
CA LYS A 52 -1.00 6.08 8.71
C LYS A 52 0.38 6.72 8.65
N ILE A 53 1.41 5.92 8.40
CA ILE A 53 2.83 6.37 8.40
C ILE A 53 3.46 6.39 7.01
N ALA A 54 2.89 5.64 6.06
CA ALA A 54 3.31 5.56 4.68
C ALA A 54 2.18 5.08 3.77
N GLU A 55 2.41 5.11 2.47
CA GLU A 55 1.57 4.51 1.44
C GLU A 55 2.45 3.74 0.44
N LEU A 56 1.97 2.59 -0.01
CA LEU A 56 2.55 1.84 -1.11
C LEU A 56 1.78 2.19 -2.39
N CYS A 57 2.48 2.58 -3.45
CA CYS A 57 1.86 2.86 -4.73
C CYS A 57 1.74 1.56 -5.54
N SER A 58 0.54 1.28 -6.05
CA SER A 58 0.28 0.12 -6.91
C SER A 58 -0.67 0.46 -8.06
N ALA A 59 -0.88 -0.50 -8.96
CA ALA A 59 -1.74 -0.40 -10.14
C ALA A 59 -3.22 -0.13 -9.79
N ASN A 60 -3.70 -0.61 -8.63
CA ASN A 60 -5.07 -0.36 -8.17
C ASN A 60 -5.21 0.88 -7.28
N GLY A 61 -4.12 1.61 -7.08
CA GLY A 61 -4.07 2.80 -6.22
C GLY A 61 -3.12 2.65 -5.04
N ASN A 62 -3.27 3.56 -4.09
CA ASN A 62 -2.36 3.66 -2.95
C ASN A 62 -2.87 2.80 -1.79
N LEU A 63 -2.00 1.91 -1.30
CA LEU A 63 -2.27 1.05 -0.15
C LEU A 63 -1.68 1.69 1.12
N PRO A 64 -2.48 1.96 2.15
CA PRO A 64 -1.98 2.56 3.38
C PRO A 64 -1.11 1.58 4.18
N VAL A 65 -0.09 2.13 4.84
CA VAL A 65 0.69 1.46 5.88
C VAL A 65 0.37 2.12 7.21
N TYR A 66 -0.13 1.33 8.16
CA TYR A 66 -0.53 1.79 9.48
C TYR A 66 0.52 1.40 10.53
N GLU A 67 0.82 2.31 11.46
CA GLU A 67 1.56 2.02 12.68
C GLU A 67 0.56 1.79 13.82
N ILE A 68 0.73 0.68 14.53
CA ILE A 68 0.01 0.38 15.76
C ILE A 68 1.00 0.12 16.89
N CYS A 69 0.57 0.34 18.13
CA CYS A 69 1.36 -0.01 19.31
C CYS A 69 0.75 -1.24 20.01
N TYR A 70 1.53 -2.31 20.15
CA TYR A 70 1.11 -3.53 20.83
C TYR A 70 2.19 -4.02 21.77
N GLY A 71 1.85 -4.23 23.05
CA GLY A 71 2.81 -4.68 24.06
C GLY A 71 4.03 -3.75 24.24
N GLY A 72 3.85 -2.45 24.03
CA GLY A 72 4.94 -1.45 24.09
C GLY A 72 5.85 -1.42 22.86
N LYS A 73 5.55 -2.19 21.80
CA LYS A 73 6.29 -2.17 20.54
C LYS A 73 5.49 -1.49 19.45
N ARG A 74 6.18 -0.67 18.63
CA ARG A 74 5.65 -0.12 17.38
C ARG A 74 5.69 -1.20 16.31
N ILE A 75 4.59 -1.37 15.60
CA ILE A 75 4.42 -2.38 14.55
C ILE A 75 3.80 -1.70 13.34
N ALA A 76 4.40 -1.88 12.16
CA ALA A 76 3.81 -1.50 10.90
C ALA A 76 2.91 -2.64 10.39
N VAL A 77 1.71 -2.32 9.93
CA VAL A 77 0.75 -3.25 9.34
C VAL A 77 0.34 -2.74 7.97
N PHE A 78 0.42 -3.60 6.97
CA PHE A 78 0.01 -3.27 5.61
C PHE A 78 -0.45 -4.48 4.82
N TYR A 79 -1.18 -4.20 3.73
CA TYR A 79 -1.65 -5.21 2.79
C TYR A 79 -0.60 -5.39 1.68
N PRO A 80 0.05 -6.57 1.57
CA PRO A 80 0.91 -6.86 0.43
C PRO A 80 0.03 -7.28 -0.74
N GLU A 81 0.02 -6.50 -1.82
CA GLU A 81 -0.71 -6.83 -3.06
C GLU A 81 -0.03 -7.96 -3.84
N TRP A 82 0.18 -9.12 -3.20
CA TRP A 82 0.81 -10.30 -3.80
C TRP A 82 -0.26 -11.39 -3.98
N GLY A 83 -0.86 -11.46 -5.17
CA GLY A 83 -1.87 -12.46 -5.52
C GLY A 83 -2.97 -11.93 -6.45
N PRO A 84 -3.93 -12.77 -6.90
CA PRO A 84 -5.06 -12.31 -7.69
C PRO A 84 -5.81 -11.21 -6.92
N LEU A 85 -5.98 -10.08 -7.60
CA LEU A 85 -6.43 -8.81 -7.04
C LEU A 85 -7.75 -8.98 -6.29
N PRO A 86 -7.84 -8.67 -4.98
CA PRO A 86 -9.14 -8.49 -4.35
C PRO A 86 -9.78 -7.24 -4.96
N VAL A 87 -10.86 -7.45 -5.71
CA VAL A 87 -11.67 -6.37 -6.24
C VAL A 87 -12.34 -5.69 -5.05
N ARG A 88 -11.84 -4.50 -4.65
CA ARG A 88 -12.56 -3.67 -3.68
C ARG A 88 -13.85 -3.19 -4.37
N PRO A 89 -15.05 -3.50 -3.82
CA PRO A 89 -16.27 -2.89 -4.33
C PRO A 89 -16.20 -1.38 -4.09
N VAL A 90 -16.45 -0.62 -5.15
CA VAL A 90 -16.63 0.85 -5.14
C VAL A 90 -18.01 1.22 -4.60
#